data_AF-F8K4J9-F1
#
_entry.id   AF-F8K4J9-F1
#
_cell.length_a   1.000
_cell.length_b   1.000
_cell.length_c   1.000
_cell.angle_alpha   90.00
_cell.angle_beta   90.00
_cell.angle_gamma   90.00
#
_symmetry.space_group_name_H-M   'P 1'
#
loop_
_entity.id
_entity.type
_entity.pdbx_description
1 polymer ?
#
loop_
_entity_poly.entity_id
_entity_poly.type
_entity_poly.pdbx_seq_one_letter_code
_entity_poly.pdbx_strand_id
1 'polypeptide(L)'
;MDDLLVAYAGDAAERDRLRLADGWLRRWVGTWLVGGTEISWPLGNMASAPVSASRPVRKFTWRSRQGHRPGLQFMVSTGRHHGFESLEEQRLLLALDFVGVLEVLPQPFELDFEHQGGRSRHVPDFLAVMPDGRIWLFDVRPERLIKPEDRLKFAAAREAAAACGWGYSVVAGWREHVLTGLDHLSSQRRPLPDRLGLEGELLASAPMRFGELVAATRLPVVARAHATHLLWHRRLGVDLGRPLGDTSLVWPTRVGGL
;
A
#
# COMPACT_ATOMS: atom_id res chain seq x y z
N MET A 1 -0.89 -7.33 -3.38
CA MET A 1 -1.81 -6.22 -3.06
C MET A 1 -3.19 -6.48 -3.64
N ASP A 2 -3.27 -6.94 -4.89
CA ASP A 2 -4.55 -7.19 -5.59
C ASP A 2 -5.50 -8.12 -4.82
N ASP A 3 -4.98 -9.07 -4.04
CA ASP A 3 -5.81 -9.95 -3.20
C ASP A 3 -6.44 -9.28 -1.96
N LEU A 4 -6.00 -8.07 -1.60
CA LEU A 4 -6.45 -7.33 -0.41
C LEU A 4 -7.45 -6.22 -0.73
N LEU A 5 -7.27 -5.58 -1.88
CA LEU A 5 -7.99 -4.36 -2.28
C LEU A 5 -9.09 -4.65 -3.29
N VAL A 6 -10.08 -3.75 -3.34
CA VAL A 6 -11.00 -3.66 -4.47
C VAL A 6 -10.43 -2.64 -5.43
N ALA A 7 -9.83 -3.10 -6.53
CA ALA A 7 -9.22 -2.23 -7.52
C ALA A 7 -10.30 -1.47 -8.28
N TYR A 8 -10.18 -0.15 -8.34
CA TYR A 8 -11.04 0.67 -9.19
C TYR A 8 -10.52 0.69 -10.63
N ALA A 9 -11.42 0.38 -11.57
CA ALA A 9 -11.16 0.37 -13.01
C ALA A 9 -12.08 1.31 -13.80
N GLY A 10 -12.89 2.13 -13.10
CA GLY A 10 -13.87 3.02 -13.73
C GLY A 10 -13.28 4.26 -14.42
N ASP A 11 -11.94 4.41 -14.40
CA ASP A 11 -11.20 5.47 -15.09
C ASP A 11 -10.84 5.12 -16.54
N ALA A 12 -11.03 3.87 -16.99
CA ALA A 12 -10.59 3.43 -18.31
C ALA A 12 -11.14 4.28 -19.48
N ALA A 13 -12.40 4.69 -19.41
CA ALA A 13 -13.02 5.53 -20.44
C ALA A 13 -12.48 6.98 -20.46
N GLU A 14 -11.88 7.44 -19.36
CA GLU A 14 -11.31 8.79 -19.30
C GLU A 14 -9.99 8.91 -20.08
N ARG A 15 -9.37 7.77 -20.41
CA ARG A 15 -8.14 7.72 -21.19
C ARG A 15 -8.26 8.45 -22.53
N ASP A 16 -9.41 8.35 -23.21
CA ASP A 16 -9.65 8.99 -24.51
C ASP A 16 -9.70 10.52 -24.42
N ARG A 17 -9.90 11.05 -23.21
CA ARG A 17 -9.87 12.50 -22.94
C ARG A 17 -8.46 13.02 -22.71
N LEU A 18 -7.47 12.15 -22.52
CA LEU A 18 -6.07 12.52 -22.33
C LEU A 18 -5.40 12.82 -23.67
N ARG A 19 -4.47 13.79 -23.71
CA ARG A 19 -3.70 14.11 -24.93
C ARG A 19 -2.43 13.27 -25.03
N LEU A 20 -2.60 11.99 -25.35
CA LEU A 20 -1.53 10.98 -25.43
C LEU A 20 -0.88 10.83 -26.82
N ALA A 21 -1.09 11.80 -27.71
CA ALA A 21 -0.46 11.83 -29.03
C ALA A 21 1.07 12.04 -28.94
N ASP A 22 1.77 11.84 -30.06
CA ASP A 22 3.24 11.91 -30.15
C ASP A 22 3.85 13.06 -29.35
N GLY A 23 4.88 12.72 -28.56
CA GLY A 23 5.59 13.65 -27.70
C GLY A 23 4.91 13.99 -26.37
N TRP A 24 3.79 13.35 -25.99
CA TRP A 24 3.13 13.60 -24.70
C TRP A 24 4.04 13.36 -23.49
N LEU A 25 4.93 12.36 -23.57
CA LEU A 25 5.97 12.09 -22.55
C LEU A 25 6.93 13.27 -22.31
N ARG A 26 7.01 14.21 -23.27
CA ARG A 26 7.78 15.45 -23.13
C ARG A 26 6.95 16.64 -22.62
N ARG A 27 5.63 16.62 -22.86
CA ARG A 27 4.70 17.70 -22.48
C ARG A 27 4.17 17.56 -21.06
N TRP A 28 4.03 16.32 -20.60
CA TRP A 28 3.67 16.00 -19.23
C TRP A 28 4.90 16.05 -18.35
N VAL A 29 4.73 16.58 -17.14
CA VAL A 29 5.83 16.88 -16.22
C VAL A 29 5.52 16.29 -14.85
N GLY A 30 6.49 15.60 -14.27
CA GLY A 30 6.47 15.20 -12.86
C GLY A 30 7.40 16.10 -12.07
N THR A 31 6.86 16.80 -11.07
CA THR A 31 7.62 17.67 -10.17
C THR A 31 7.82 16.98 -8.83
N TRP A 32 9.09 16.78 -8.46
CA TRP A 32 9.53 16.06 -7.27
C TRP A 32 10.27 16.98 -6.32
N LEU A 33 10.29 16.63 -5.03
CA LEU A 33 11.11 17.32 -4.03
C LEU A 33 12.28 16.42 -3.63
N VAL A 34 13.44 16.58 -4.26
CA VAL A 34 14.64 15.74 -4.03
C VAL A 34 15.65 16.51 -3.19
N GLY A 35 16.04 15.95 -2.04
CA GLY A 35 17.00 16.62 -1.15
C GLY A 35 16.53 17.99 -0.63
N GLY A 36 15.23 18.32 -0.76
CA GLY A 36 14.66 19.63 -0.44
C GLY A 36 14.63 20.63 -1.61
N THR A 37 15.05 20.22 -2.80
CA THR A 37 14.98 21.01 -4.03
C THR A 37 13.88 20.49 -4.93
N GLU A 38 13.07 21.41 -5.48
CA GLU A 38 12.06 21.07 -6.46
C GLU A 38 12.73 20.79 -7.82
N ILE A 39 12.46 19.61 -8.39
CA ILE A 39 12.99 19.20 -9.68
C ILE A 39 11.84 18.71 -10.54
N SER A 40 11.70 19.31 -11.72
CA SER A 40 10.69 18.94 -12.71
C SER A 40 11.34 18.18 -13.85
N TRP A 41 10.80 16.99 -14.16
CA TRP A 41 11.22 16.21 -15.32
C TRP A 41 10.06 15.99 -16.27
N PRO A 42 10.33 15.97 -17.58
CA PRO A 42 9.41 15.35 -18.51
C PRO A 42 9.15 13.91 -18.09
N LEU A 43 7.92 13.46 -18.25
CA LEU A 43 7.46 12.15 -17.78
C LEU A 43 8.34 10.99 -18.29
N GLY A 44 8.85 11.06 -19.52
CA GLY A 44 9.75 10.03 -20.08
C GLY A 44 11.07 9.83 -19.31
N ASN A 45 11.45 10.78 -18.45
CA ASN A 45 12.65 10.70 -17.60
C ASN A 45 12.30 10.39 -16.13
N MET A 46 11.02 10.32 -15.78
CA MET A 46 10.55 10.21 -14.39
C MET A 46 10.86 8.84 -13.76
N ALA A 47 11.03 7.79 -14.58
CA ALA A 47 11.40 6.44 -14.11
C ALA A 47 12.72 6.42 -13.32
N SER A 48 13.60 7.41 -13.52
CA SER A 48 14.90 7.52 -12.83
C SER A 48 14.85 8.37 -11.55
N ALA A 49 13.67 8.80 -11.10
CA ALA A 49 13.54 9.64 -9.91
C ALA A 49 14.04 8.91 -8.64
N PRO A 50 14.90 9.53 -7.82
CA PRO A 50 15.52 8.87 -6.67
C PRO A 50 14.54 8.84 -5.47
N VAL A 51 13.66 7.84 -5.43
CA VAL A 51 12.60 7.69 -4.40
C VAL A 51 13.12 7.87 -2.97
N SER A 52 14.28 7.30 -2.64
CA SER A 52 14.88 7.38 -1.30
C SER A 52 15.42 8.77 -0.91
N ALA A 53 15.78 9.59 -1.90
CA ALA A 53 16.22 10.97 -1.69
C ALA A 53 15.07 11.99 -1.79
N SER A 54 13.90 11.53 -2.23
CA SER A 54 12.70 12.33 -2.40
C SER A 54 11.94 12.50 -1.08
N ARG A 55 11.18 13.59 -1.01
CA ARG A 55 10.30 13.95 0.10
C ARG A 55 8.89 14.23 -0.43
N PRO A 56 7.85 14.16 0.43
CA PRO A 56 6.51 14.56 0.05
C PRO A 56 6.52 15.98 -0.53
N VAL A 57 5.91 16.18 -1.70
CA VAL A 57 5.90 17.49 -2.37
C VAL A 57 4.97 18.49 -1.71
N ARG A 58 4.03 18.02 -0.89
CA ARG A 58 3.19 18.88 -0.04
C ARG A 58 3.56 18.66 1.42
N LYS A 59 3.54 19.76 2.18
CA LYS A 59 3.66 19.72 3.64
C LYS A 59 2.30 19.40 4.24
N PHE A 60 2.24 18.42 5.14
CA PHE A 60 1.05 18.13 5.94
C PHE A 60 0.56 19.42 6.62
N THR A 61 -0.65 19.86 6.29
CA THR A 61 -1.27 21.00 6.96
C THR A 61 -2.22 20.52 8.04
N TRP A 62 -1.79 20.64 9.30
CA TRP A 62 -2.60 20.37 10.48
C TRP A 62 -3.54 21.54 10.73
N ARG A 63 -4.87 21.35 10.62
CA ARG A 63 -5.85 22.39 10.98
C ARG A 63 -6.86 21.87 12.01
N SER A 64 -7.12 22.67 13.04
CA SER A 64 -7.99 22.34 14.19
C SER A 64 -9.48 22.05 13.87
N ARG A 65 -9.89 22.16 12.60
CA ARG A 65 -11.27 21.90 12.13
C ARG A 65 -11.34 21.04 10.85
N GLN A 66 -10.24 20.35 10.50
CA GLN A 66 -10.31 19.39 9.39
C GLN A 66 -11.19 18.19 9.80
N GLY A 67 -12.14 17.82 8.93
CA GLY A 67 -12.94 16.60 9.11
C GLY A 67 -12.13 15.32 8.90
N HIS A 68 -10.91 15.45 8.36
CA HIS A 68 -9.96 14.37 8.15
C HIS A 68 -8.95 14.42 9.30
N ARG A 69 -8.50 13.25 9.78
CA ARG A 69 -7.51 13.14 10.86
C ARG A 69 -6.14 12.86 10.24
N PRO A 70 -5.37 13.88 9.84
CA PRO A 70 -3.99 13.66 9.44
C PRO A 70 -3.22 13.02 10.59
N GLY A 71 -2.20 12.24 10.25
CA GLY A 71 -1.53 11.37 11.20
C GLY A 71 -0.16 10.94 10.74
N LEU A 72 0.57 10.31 11.65
CA LEU A 72 1.80 9.58 11.36
C LEU A 72 1.57 8.11 11.70
N GLN A 73 1.77 7.23 10.73
CA GLN A 73 1.71 5.78 10.90
C GLN A 73 3.14 5.24 10.96
N PHE A 74 3.51 4.61 12.07
CA PHE A 74 4.75 3.83 12.13
C PHE A 74 4.57 2.51 11.38
N MET A 75 5.47 2.24 10.45
CA MET A 75 5.52 0.98 9.70
C MET A 75 6.77 0.20 10.12
N VAL A 76 6.60 -1.06 10.52
CA VAL A 76 7.72 -1.91 10.95
C VAL A 76 8.64 -2.23 9.78
N SER A 77 8.07 -2.52 8.61
CA SER A 77 8.77 -2.85 7.36
C SER A 77 9.79 -1.79 6.93
N THR A 78 9.47 -0.51 7.11
CA THR A 78 10.33 0.62 6.75
C THR A 78 11.08 1.22 7.95
N GLY A 79 10.73 0.81 9.18
CA GLY A 79 11.33 1.28 10.43
C GLY A 79 11.05 2.74 10.79
N ARG A 80 10.04 3.39 10.19
CA ARG A 80 9.78 4.83 10.37
C ARG A 80 8.32 5.23 10.24
N HIS A 81 8.05 6.50 10.52
CA HIS A 81 6.72 7.10 10.39
C HIS A 81 6.47 7.62 8.98
N HIS A 82 5.28 7.34 8.46
CA HIS A 82 4.76 7.84 7.19
C HIS A 82 3.51 8.65 7.46
N GLY A 83 3.41 9.83 6.84
CA GLY A 83 2.24 10.67 7.03
C GLY A 83 1.06 10.23 6.14
N PHE A 84 -0.14 10.48 6.64
CA PHE A 84 -1.40 10.27 5.93
C PHE A 84 -2.37 11.41 6.24
N GLU A 85 -3.31 11.68 5.34
CA GLU A 85 -4.34 12.71 5.46
C GLU A 85 -5.75 12.14 5.72
N SER A 86 -5.95 10.83 5.51
CA SER A 86 -7.22 10.14 5.71
C SER A 86 -7.09 8.78 6.39
N LEU A 87 -8.20 8.25 6.94
CA LEU A 87 -8.22 6.91 7.55
C LEU A 87 -7.98 5.81 6.51
N GLU A 88 -8.41 6.05 5.28
CA GLU A 88 -8.25 5.17 4.14
C GLU A 88 -6.78 5.07 3.72
N GLU A 89 -6.05 6.18 3.74
CA GLU A 89 -4.60 6.18 3.53
C GLU A 89 -3.88 5.45 4.67
N GLN A 90 -4.28 5.66 5.93
CA GLN A 90 -3.73 4.91 7.07
C GLN A 90 -3.92 3.39 6.89
N ARG A 91 -5.09 2.97 6.41
CA ARG A 91 -5.40 1.57 6.11
C ARG A 91 -4.52 1.01 4.99
N LEU A 92 -4.24 1.80 3.95
CA LEU A 92 -3.28 1.42 2.92
C LEU A 92 -1.87 1.24 3.51
N LEU A 93 -1.41 2.16 4.35
CA LEU A 93 -0.10 2.04 5.01
C LEU A 93 -0.02 0.77 5.88
N LEU A 94 -1.09 0.40 6.58
CA LEU A 94 -1.15 -0.86 7.34
C LEU A 94 -1.01 -2.09 6.43
N ALA A 95 -1.71 -2.10 5.30
CA ALA A 95 -1.62 -3.20 4.33
C ALA A 95 -0.24 -3.27 3.66
N LEU A 96 0.36 -2.12 3.34
CA LEU A 96 1.73 -2.04 2.82
C LEU A 96 2.75 -2.56 3.85
N ASP A 97 2.54 -2.28 5.14
CA ASP A 97 3.38 -2.80 6.22
C ASP A 97 3.27 -4.33 6.32
N PHE A 98 2.05 -4.87 6.23
CA PHE A 98 1.79 -6.31 6.24
C PHE A 98 2.47 -7.04 5.07
N VAL A 99 2.38 -6.49 3.85
CA VAL A 99 3.08 -7.08 2.69
C VAL A 99 4.60 -6.84 2.72
N GLY A 100 5.12 -6.17 3.75
CA GLY A 100 6.55 -5.98 3.97
C GLY A 100 7.20 -5.10 2.90
N VAL A 101 6.52 -4.03 2.52
CA VAL A 101 7.03 -3.03 1.58
C VAL A 101 8.44 -2.57 1.96
N LEU A 102 9.31 -2.37 0.97
CA LEU A 102 10.69 -1.93 1.21
C LEU A 102 10.76 -0.42 1.45
N GLU A 103 9.91 0.33 0.77
CA GLU A 103 9.86 1.78 0.88
C GLU A 103 8.47 2.34 0.55
N VAL A 104 8.07 3.42 1.22
CA VAL A 104 6.87 4.21 0.91
C VAL A 104 7.22 5.70 0.92
N LEU A 105 6.78 6.40 -0.12
CA LEU A 105 6.87 7.84 -0.24
C LEU A 105 5.45 8.42 -0.37
N PRO A 106 4.94 9.10 0.68
CA PRO A 106 3.70 9.86 0.60
C PRO A 106 3.84 11.04 -0.36
N GLN A 107 2.80 11.32 -1.16
CA GLN A 107 2.71 12.47 -2.06
C GLN A 107 4.00 12.67 -2.87
N PRO A 108 4.38 11.68 -3.69
CA PRO A 108 5.73 11.55 -4.22
C PRO A 108 6.09 12.66 -5.22
N PHE A 109 5.13 13.13 -6.00
CA PHE A 109 5.31 14.17 -7.02
C PHE A 109 3.99 14.84 -7.39
N GLU A 110 4.06 16.02 -7.98
CA GLU A 110 2.94 16.65 -8.70
C GLU A 110 3.05 16.33 -10.20
N LEU A 111 2.06 15.63 -10.73
CA LEU A 111 1.88 15.37 -12.15
C LEU A 111 1.12 16.54 -12.79
N ASP A 112 1.74 17.16 -13.78
CA ASP A 112 1.12 18.16 -14.65
C ASP A 112 0.89 17.55 -16.04
N PHE A 113 -0.39 17.46 -16.44
CA PHE A 113 -0.82 16.67 -17.59
C PHE A 113 -1.86 17.39 -18.47
N GLU A 114 -1.92 16.99 -19.74
CA GLU A 114 -2.79 17.57 -20.76
C GLU A 114 -3.98 16.66 -21.10
N HIS A 115 -5.14 17.26 -21.27
CA HIS A 115 -6.38 16.60 -21.69
C HIS A 115 -7.15 17.49 -22.68
N GLN A 116 -8.25 16.98 -23.23
CA GLN A 116 -9.06 17.70 -24.22
C GLN A 116 -9.56 19.06 -23.72
N GLY A 117 -9.87 19.18 -22.43
CA GLY A 117 -10.32 20.41 -21.77
C GLY A 117 -9.21 21.33 -21.26
N GLY A 118 -7.94 21.06 -21.59
CA GLY A 118 -6.81 21.91 -21.22
C GLY A 118 -5.74 21.16 -20.42
N ARG A 119 -5.33 21.73 -19.30
CA ARG A 119 -4.24 21.21 -18.46
C ARG A 119 -4.70 21.06 -17.01
N SER A 120 -4.20 20.05 -16.32
CA SER A 120 -4.60 19.77 -14.94
C SER A 120 -3.44 19.15 -14.16
N ARG A 121 -3.55 19.23 -12.84
CA ARG A 121 -2.53 18.73 -11.91
C ARG A 121 -3.10 17.68 -10.99
N HIS A 122 -2.27 16.71 -10.64
CA HIS A 122 -2.59 15.63 -9.72
C HIS A 122 -1.38 15.31 -8.84
N VAL A 123 -1.62 14.99 -7.58
CA VAL A 123 -0.57 14.50 -6.66
C VAL A 123 -1.05 13.12 -6.21
N PRO A 124 -0.39 12.03 -6.65
CA PRO A 124 -0.71 10.70 -6.16
C PRO A 124 -0.50 10.60 -4.64
N ASP A 125 -1.21 9.68 -3.96
CA ASP A 125 -1.12 9.59 -2.51
C ASP A 125 0.14 8.90 -2.03
N PHE A 126 0.56 7.79 -2.67
CA PHE A 126 1.77 7.07 -2.30
C PHE A 126 2.50 6.46 -3.50
N LEU A 127 3.83 6.41 -3.40
CA LEU A 127 4.67 5.54 -4.21
C LEU A 127 5.33 4.51 -3.29
N ALA A 128 5.25 3.23 -3.65
CA ALA A 128 5.80 2.14 -2.87
C ALA A 128 6.83 1.34 -3.67
N VAL A 129 7.88 0.87 -2.99
CA VAL A 129 8.80 -0.15 -3.50
C VAL A 129 8.41 -1.48 -2.87
N MET A 130 7.85 -2.37 -3.68
CA MET A 130 7.33 -3.66 -3.26
C MET A 130 8.47 -4.63 -2.88
N PRO A 131 8.20 -5.73 -2.14
CA PRO A 131 9.23 -6.69 -1.71
C PRO A 131 10.03 -7.32 -2.87
N ASP A 132 9.45 -7.38 -4.06
CA ASP A 132 10.08 -7.90 -5.28
C ASP A 132 10.83 -6.82 -6.08
N GLY A 133 10.95 -5.60 -5.53
CA GLY A 133 11.62 -4.46 -6.15
C GLY A 133 10.76 -3.68 -7.15
N ARG A 134 9.54 -4.13 -7.48
CA ARG A 134 8.64 -3.37 -8.35
C ARG A 134 8.18 -2.10 -7.67
N ILE A 135 8.07 -1.02 -8.44
CA ILE A 135 7.51 0.24 -7.97
C ILE A 135 6.01 0.27 -8.26
N TRP A 136 5.23 0.73 -7.30
CA TRP A 136 3.78 0.83 -7.40
C TRP A 136 3.28 2.19 -6.95
N LEU A 137 2.47 2.83 -7.79
CA LEU A 137 1.84 4.12 -7.51
C LEU A 137 0.40 3.89 -7.03
N PHE A 138 0.00 4.59 -5.98
CA PHE A 138 -1.32 4.47 -5.37
C PHE A 138 -2.03 5.82 -5.27
N ASP A 139 -3.30 5.80 -5.63
CA ASP A 139 -4.29 6.79 -5.21
C ASP A 139 -5.29 6.12 -4.28
N VAL A 140 -5.81 6.85 -3.28
CA VAL A 140 -6.70 6.34 -2.26
C VAL A 140 -7.97 7.17 -2.25
N ARG A 141 -9.08 6.56 -2.68
CA ARG A 141 -10.35 7.27 -2.75
C ARG A 141 -11.54 6.31 -2.67
N PRO A 142 -12.31 6.29 -1.58
CA PRO A 142 -13.53 5.49 -1.47
C PRO A 142 -14.41 5.65 -2.71
N GLU A 143 -14.93 4.54 -3.25
CA GLU A 143 -15.67 4.54 -4.51
C GLU A 143 -16.82 5.56 -4.52
N ARG A 144 -17.59 5.61 -3.42
CA ARG A 144 -18.70 6.56 -3.22
C ARG A 144 -18.30 8.05 -3.24
N LEU A 145 -17.01 8.35 -3.11
CA LEU A 145 -16.44 9.70 -3.09
C LEU A 145 -15.68 10.04 -4.38
N ILE A 146 -15.59 9.12 -5.34
CA ILE A 146 -14.95 9.35 -6.63
C ILE A 146 -15.84 10.24 -7.49
N LYS A 147 -15.34 11.43 -7.82
CA LYS A 147 -16.00 12.38 -8.73
C LYS A 147 -15.48 12.20 -10.16
N PRO A 148 -16.20 12.68 -11.19
CA PRO A 148 -15.71 12.63 -12.58
C PRO A 148 -14.31 13.23 -12.78
N GLU A 149 -14.01 14.34 -12.08
CA GLU A 149 -12.67 14.97 -12.11
C GLU A 149 -11.57 14.08 -11.52
N ASP A 150 -11.90 13.26 -10.52
CA ASP A 150 -10.94 12.32 -9.93
C ASP A 150 -10.59 11.21 -10.93
N ARG A 151 -11.59 10.73 -11.70
CA ARG A 151 -11.38 9.69 -12.71
C ARG A 151 -10.38 10.11 -13.79
N LEU A 152 -10.46 11.36 -14.24
CA LEU A 152 -9.52 11.91 -15.23
C LEU A 152 -8.08 11.94 -14.67
N LYS A 153 -7.92 12.31 -13.40
CA LYS A 153 -6.62 12.30 -12.71
C LYS A 153 -6.09 10.87 -12.55
N PHE A 154 -6.95 9.91 -12.21
CA PHE A 154 -6.56 8.50 -12.10
C PHE A 154 -6.11 7.92 -13.43
N ALA A 155 -6.83 8.22 -14.52
CA ALA A 155 -6.40 7.82 -15.86
C ALA A 155 -5.03 8.42 -16.22
N ALA A 156 -4.80 9.70 -15.90
CA ALA A 156 -3.50 10.34 -16.12
C ALA A 156 -2.38 9.70 -15.28
N ALA A 157 -2.62 9.42 -13.99
CA ALA A 157 -1.67 8.73 -13.13
C ALA A 157 -1.36 7.31 -13.62
N ARG A 158 -2.37 6.59 -14.14
CA ARG A 158 -2.20 5.26 -14.73
C ARG A 158 -1.26 5.30 -15.93
N GLU A 159 -1.46 6.22 -16.88
CA GLU A 159 -0.57 6.37 -18.03
C GLU A 159 0.84 6.82 -17.60
N ALA A 160 0.95 7.69 -16.60
CA ALA A 160 2.22 8.12 -16.05
C ALA A 160 3.01 6.97 -15.39
N ALA A 161 2.33 6.14 -14.59
CA ALA A 161 2.93 4.95 -13.98
C ALA A 161 3.35 3.94 -15.05
N ALA A 162 2.48 3.67 -16.03
CA ALA A 162 2.79 2.75 -17.14
C ALA A 162 4.01 3.21 -17.95
N ALA A 163 4.10 4.52 -18.26
CA ALA A 163 5.25 5.10 -18.95
C ALA A 163 6.57 4.97 -18.15
N CYS A 164 6.49 4.88 -16.83
CA CYS A 164 7.64 4.65 -15.96
C CYS A 164 7.94 3.17 -15.68
N GLY A 165 7.12 2.25 -16.20
CA GLY A 165 7.21 0.82 -15.89
C GLY A 165 6.74 0.46 -14.48
N TRP A 166 5.90 1.29 -13.86
CA TRP A 166 5.36 1.07 -12.51
C TRP A 166 3.98 0.44 -12.55
N GLY A 167 3.62 -0.29 -11.49
CA GLY A 167 2.23 -0.66 -11.24
C GLY A 167 1.40 0.55 -10.79
N TYR A 168 0.08 0.50 -10.98
CA TYR A 168 -0.83 1.54 -10.52
C TYR A 168 -2.16 0.97 -10.05
N SER A 169 -2.59 1.39 -8.86
CA SER A 169 -3.91 1.04 -8.31
C SER A 169 -4.57 2.22 -7.62
N VAL A 170 -5.86 2.41 -7.89
CA VAL A 170 -6.73 3.25 -7.07
C VAL A 170 -7.39 2.37 -6.01
N VAL A 171 -7.13 2.65 -4.74
CA VAL A 171 -7.70 1.96 -3.58
C VAL A 171 -9.07 2.56 -3.28
N ALA A 172 -10.11 1.94 -3.84
CA ALA A 172 -11.49 2.39 -3.67
C ALA A 172 -12.25 1.68 -2.54
N GLY A 173 -11.69 0.59 -2.05
CA GLY A 173 -12.24 -0.21 -0.98
C GLY A 173 -11.35 -1.40 -0.65
N TRP A 174 -11.83 -2.20 0.28
CA TRP A 174 -11.15 -3.40 0.77
C TRP A 174 -12.10 -4.57 0.63
N ARG A 175 -11.57 -5.76 0.34
CA ARG A 175 -12.37 -6.97 0.39
C ARG A 175 -12.89 -7.19 1.80
N GLU A 176 -14.01 -7.89 1.91
CA GLU A 176 -14.65 -8.13 3.19
C GLU A 176 -13.66 -8.77 4.18
N HIS A 177 -13.71 -8.34 5.44
CA HIS A 177 -12.87 -8.80 6.56
C HIS A 177 -11.36 -8.48 6.51
N VAL A 178 -10.78 -8.15 5.34
CA VAL A 178 -9.33 -7.94 5.20
C VAL A 178 -8.78 -6.95 6.23
N LEU A 179 -9.38 -5.77 6.35
CA LEU A 179 -8.89 -4.76 7.29
C LEU A 179 -9.01 -5.17 8.75
N THR A 180 -10.09 -5.87 9.12
CA THR A 180 -10.26 -6.39 10.47
C THR A 180 -9.21 -7.45 10.79
N GLY A 181 -8.91 -8.33 9.83
CA GLY A 181 -7.84 -9.31 9.93
C GLY A 181 -6.47 -8.62 10.09
N LEU A 182 -6.16 -7.67 9.20
CA LEU A 182 -4.90 -6.93 9.26
C LEU A 182 -4.73 -6.15 10.57
N ASP A 183 -5.79 -5.49 11.05
CA ASP A 183 -5.78 -4.77 12.33
C ASP A 183 -5.44 -5.71 13.49
N HIS A 184 -6.09 -6.88 13.54
CA HIS A 184 -5.80 -7.91 14.54
C HIS A 184 -4.36 -8.42 14.46
N LEU A 185 -3.91 -8.82 13.26
CA LEU A 185 -2.55 -9.33 13.03
C LEU A 185 -1.49 -8.28 13.38
N SER A 186 -1.82 -6.99 13.18
CA SER A 186 -0.92 -5.88 13.47
C SER A 186 -0.51 -5.79 14.94
N SER A 187 -1.24 -6.43 15.85
CA SER A 187 -0.88 -6.49 17.28
C SER A 187 0.45 -7.20 17.52
N GLN A 188 0.87 -8.10 16.64
CA GLN A 188 2.12 -8.87 16.75
C GLN A 188 3.11 -8.55 15.62
N ARG A 189 3.06 -7.33 15.07
CA ARG A 189 3.93 -6.93 13.94
C ARG A 189 5.39 -6.61 14.30
N ARG A 190 5.68 -6.36 15.57
CA ARG A 190 7.03 -6.00 16.03
C ARG A 190 7.88 -7.26 16.18
N PRO A 191 9.22 -7.15 16.10
CA PRO A 191 10.10 -8.30 16.34
C PRO A 191 9.77 -9.01 17.66
N LEU A 192 9.52 -10.31 17.57
CA LEU A 192 9.13 -11.16 18.70
C LEU A 192 10.14 -12.31 18.84
N PRO A 193 11.11 -12.23 19.77
CA PRO A 193 12.11 -13.29 19.93
C PRO A 193 11.49 -14.61 20.40
N ASP A 194 11.69 -15.69 19.64
CA ASP A 194 11.23 -17.04 20.00
C ASP A 194 12.22 -17.76 20.94
N ARG A 195 12.26 -17.33 22.19
CA ARG A 195 13.13 -17.92 23.22
C ARG A 195 12.73 -19.33 23.62
N LEU A 196 11.51 -19.72 23.30
CA LEU A 196 10.93 -20.99 23.70
C LEU A 196 10.91 -21.98 22.52
N GLY A 197 11.24 -21.59 21.29
CA GLY A 197 11.17 -22.47 20.12
C GLY A 197 9.74 -22.85 19.73
N LEU A 198 8.75 -22.00 20.00
CA LEU A 198 7.34 -22.25 19.67
C LEU A 198 7.05 -22.10 18.17
N GLU A 199 7.79 -21.25 17.46
CA GLU A 199 7.55 -21.03 16.03
C GLU A 199 7.85 -22.28 15.20
N GLY A 200 8.87 -23.05 15.60
CA GLY A 200 9.20 -24.33 14.99
C GLY A 200 8.07 -25.35 15.16
N GLU A 201 7.50 -25.46 16.36
CA GLU A 201 6.36 -26.36 16.63
C GLU A 201 5.13 -25.98 15.79
N LEU A 202 4.82 -24.69 15.73
CA LEU A 202 3.68 -24.16 14.95
C LEU A 202 3.86 -24.44 13.46
N LEU A 203 5.04 -24.16 12.90
CA LEU A 203 5.30 -24.38 11.47
C LEU A 203 5.31 -25.85 11.09
N ALA A 204 5.84 -26.72 11.95
CA ALA A 204 5.88 -28.17 11.71
C ALA A 204 4.49 -28.83 11.80
N SER A 205 3.57 -28.26 12.60
CA SER A 205 2.24 -28.83 12.83
C SER A 205 1.17 -28.33 11.86
N ALA A 206 1.42 -27.20 11.18
CA ALA A 206 0.52 -26.68 10.15
C ALA A 206 0.62 -27.53 8.86
N PRO A 207 -0.47 -27.72 8.08
CA PRO A 207 -1.73 -26.97 8.16
C PRO A 207 -2.73 -27.52 9.18
N MET A 208 -3.41 -26.63 9.89
CA MET A 208 -4.42 -26.96 10.91
C MET A 208 -5.34 -25.75 11.16
N ARG A 209 -6.46 -25.94 11.86
CA ARG A 209 -7.24 -24.80 12.37
C ARG A 209 -6.43 -24.04 13.41
N PHE A 210 -6.54 -22.71 13.42
CA PHE A 210 -5.73 -21.83 14.26
C PHE A 210 -5.78 -22.18 15.75
N GLY A 211 -6.97 -22.46 16.29
CA GLY A 211 -7.15 -22.81 17.70
C GLY A 211 -6.53 -24.17 18.04
N GLU A 212 -6.70 -25.16 17.17
CA GLU A 212 -6.11 -26.50 17.33
C GLU A 212 -4.58 -26.43 17.26
N LEU A 213 -4.04 -25.66 16.31
CA LEU A 213 -2.61 -25.46 16.14
C LEU A 213 -1.97 -24.89 17.41
N VAL A 214 -2.59 -23.85 17.97
CA VAL A 214 -2.13 -23.19 19.19
C VAL A 214 -2.26 -24.12 20.41
N ALA A 215 -3.38 -24.84 20.53
CA ALA A 215 -3.65 -25.75 21.64
C ALA A 215 -2.72 -26.97 21.66
N ALA A 216 -2.19 -27.38 20.51
CA ALA A 216 -1.23 -28.48 20.39
C ALA A 216 0.17 -28.14 20.92
N THR A 217 0.48 -26.87 21.14
CA THR A 217 1.78 -26.43 21.67
C THR A 217 1.83 -26.55 23.20
N ARG A 218 3.04 -26.61 23.74
CA ARG A 218 3.26 -26.66 25.20
C ARG A 218 2.79 -25.42 25.98
N LEU A 219 2.63 -24.27 25.31
CA LEU A 219 2.24 -23.00 25.93
C LEU A 219 1.24 -22.24 25.04
N PRO A 220 -0.04 -22.64 25.02
CA PRO A 220 -1.02 -22.12 24.05
C PRO A 220 -1.18 -20.59 24.05
N VAL A 221 -1.18 -19.94 25.22
CA VAL A 221 -1.33 -18.48 25.29
C VAL A 221 -0.17 -17.75 24.60
N VAL A 222 1.06 -18.22 24.79
CA VAL A 222 2.26 -17.64 24.18
C VAL A 222 2.33 -18.02 22.70
N ALA A 223 2.00 -19.27 22.37
CA ALA A 223 1.95 -19.75 20.99
C ALA A 223 0.94 -19.00 20.14
N ARG A 224 -0.18 -18.52 20.71
CA ARG A 224 -1.13 -17.65 19.98
C ARG A 224 -0.46 -16.36 19.50
N ALA A 225 0.34 -15.72 20.34
CA ALA A 225 1.08 -14.51 19.95
C ALA A 225 2.10 -14.81 18.85
N HIS A 226 2.86 -15.90 18.96
CA HIS A 226 3.79 -16.33 17.90
C HIS A 226 3.06 -16.73 16.60
N ALA A 227 1.92 -17.41 16.67
CA ALA A 227 1.15 -17.75 15.48
C ALA A 227 0.63 -16.50 14.77
N THR A 228 0.11 -15.52 15.51
CA THR A 228 -0.28 -14.20 14.96
C THR A 228 0.94 -13.45 14.38
N HIS A 229 2.10 -13.52 15.03
CA HIS A 229 3.36 -12.96 14.53
C HIS A 229 3.77 -13.61 13.19
N LEU A 230 3.73 -14.94 13.11
CA LEU A 230 4.03 -15.70 11.89
C LEU A 230 3.05 -15.38 10.76
N LEU A 231 1.76 -15.16 11.07
CA LEU A 231 0.76 -14.71 10.10
C LEU A 231 1.06 -13.30 9.58
N TRP A 232 1.39 -12.35 10.47
CA TRP A 232 1.80 -10.99 10.06
C TRP A 232 3.01 -11.00 9.12
N HIS A 233 4.03 -11.79 9.48
CA HIS A 233 5.24 -11.93 8.67
C HIS A 233 5.08 -12.90 7.49
N ARG A 234 3.85 -13.38 7.24
CA ARG A 234 3.51 -14.29 6.12
C ARG A 234 4.43 -15.50 6.06
N ARG A 235 4.78 -16.06 7.23
CA ARG A 235 5.40 -17.40 7.41
C ARG A 235 4.34 -18.48 7.65
N LEU A 236 3.20 -18.06 8.19
CA LEU A 236 1.93 -18.75 8.07
C LEU A 236 1.00 -17.94 7.16
N GLY A 237 0.11 -18.63 6.46
CA GLY A 237 -0.96 -18.05 5.64
C GLY A 237 -2.32 -18.32 6.25
N VAL A 238 -3.27 -17.43 5.95
CA VAL A 238 -4.69 -17.54 6.31
C VAL A 238 -5.52 -16.83 5.24
N ASP A 239 -6.76 -17.26 5.05
CA ASP A 239 -7.71 -16.56 4.17
C ASP A 239 -8.23 -15.28 4.87
N LEU A 240 -7.68 -14.14 4.48
CA LEU A 240 -8.09 -12.81 4.98
C LEU A 240 -9.45 -12.35 4.43
N GLY A 241 -10.02 -13.06 3.45
CA GLY A 241 -11.38 -12.82 2.96
C GLY A 241 -12.47 -13.37 3.88
N ARG A 242 -12.10 -13.97 5.01
CA ARG A 242 -13.02 -14.51 6.03
C ARG A 242 -12.67 -13.96 7.41
N PRO A 243 -13.62 -13.98 8.37
CA PRO A 243 -13.31 -13.63 9.75
C PRO A 243 -12.20 -14.53 10.31
N LEU A 244 -11.17 -13.91 10.90
CA LEU A 244 -10.09 -14.61 11.59
C LEU A 244 -10.58 -15.11 12.94
N GLY A 245 -10.40 -16.41 13.21
CA GLY A 245 -10.76 -17.03 14.48
C GLY A 245 -10.18 -18.43 14.62
N ASP A 246 -10.54 -19.13 15.70
CA ASP A 246 -9.94 -20.43 16.04
C ASP A 246 -10.24 -21.53 15.02
N THR A 247 -11.28 -21.37 14.20
CA THR A 247 -11.64 -22.30 13.12
C THR A 247 -10.98 -21.98 11.78
N SER A 248 -10.29 -20.84 11.67
CA SER A 248 -9.58 -20.44 10.45
C SER A 248 -8.48 -21.45 10.15
N LEU A 249 -8.46 -21.99 8.93
CA LEU A 249 -7.35 -22.82 8.46
C LEU A 249 -6.11 -21.95 8.32
N VAL A 250 -5.00 -22.40 8.88
CA VAL A 250 -3.69 -21.79 8.68
C VAL A 250 -2.73 -22.81 8.08
N TRP A 251 -1.81 -22.34 7.25
CA TRP A 251 -0.85 -23.20 6.53
C TRP A 251 0.52 -22.55 6.48
N PRO A 252 1.62 -23.33 6.39
CA PRO A 252 2.93 -22.76 6.17
C PRO A 252 2.99 -22.16 4.77
N THR A 253 3.53 -20.94 4.68
CA THR A 253 3.83 -20.31 3.40
C THR A 253 5.26 -20.63 3.01
N ARG A 254 5.51 -20.82 1.72
CA ARG A 254 6.89 -20.88 1.23
C ARG A 254 7.47 -19.48 1.34
N VAL A 255 8.67 -19.37 1.92
CA VAL A 255 9.46 -18.14 1.86
C VAL A 255 9.60 -17.75 0.39
N GLY A 256 8.89 -16.70 -0.05
CA GLY A 256 8.97 -16.15 -1.41
C GLY A 256 7.78 -16.40 -2.35
N GLY A 257 6.65 -16.98 -1.90
CA GLY A 257 5.44 -17.09 -2.71
C GLY A 257 4.31 -16.23 -2.16
N LEU A 258 3.92 -15.18 -2.90
CA LEU A 258 2.63 -14.48 -2.71
C LEU A 258 1.48 -15.42 -3.06
#